data_AF-A0ABD0QH89-F1
#
_entry.id   AF-A0ABD0QH89-F1
#
_cell.length_a   1.000
_cell.length_b   1.000
_cell.length_c   1.000
_cell.angle_alpha   90.00
_cell.angle_beta   90.00
_cell.angle_gamma   90.00
#
_symmetry.space_group_name_H-M   'P 1'
#
loop_
_entity.id
_entity.type
_entity.pdbx_description
1 polymer ?
#
loop_
_entity_poly.entity_id
_entity_poly.type
_entity_poly.pdbx_seq_one_letter_code
_entity_poly.pdbx_strand_id
1 'polypeptide(L)' 'FLTYCPAKRISADEALKHEYFRESPLPIEPSMFPTWPAKSEQQRVKRGTSPRPPEGGQDFSQL' A
#
# COMPACT_ATOMS: atom_id res chain seq x y z
N PHE A 1 11.56 29.00 2.06
CA PHE A 1 12.91 28.45 2.26
C PHE A 1 13.20 28.37 3.76
N LEU A 2 13.91 27.33 4.22
CA LEU A 2 14.07 27.04 5.65
C LEU A 2 15.02 28.03 6.33
N THR A 3 14.48 29.09 6.89
CA THR A 3 15.25 30.16 7.55
C THR A 3 14.95 30.22 9.04
N TYR A 4 15.99 30.42 9.83
CA TYR A 4 15.88 30.60 11.28
C TYR A 4 15.13 31.89 11.63
N CYS A 5 15.46 33.00 10.96
CA CYS A 5 14.81 34.29 11.18
C CYS A 5 13.39 34.29 10.57
N PRO A 6 12.33 34.58 11.36
CA PRO A 6 10.95 34.58 10.87
C PRO A 6 10.69 35.67 9.84
N ALA A 7 11.35 36.84 9.96
CA ALA A 7 11.22 37.93 8.98
C ALA A 7 11.80 37.58 7.60
N LYS A 8 12.64 36.55 7.51
CA LYS A 8 13.21 36.05 6.24
C LYS A 8 12.53 34.75 5.77
N ARG A 9 11.54 34.26 6.51
CA ARG A 9 10.82 33.03 6.19
C ARG A 9 9.87 33.31 5.03
N ILE A 10 9.80 32.37 4.10
CA ILE A 10 8.87 32.46 2.96
C ILE A 10 7.42 32.50 3.47
N SER A 11 6.59 33.30 2.82
CA SER A 11 5.15 33.30 3.06
C SER A 11 4.48 32.07 2.42
N ALA A 12 3.24 31.77 2.82
CA ALA A 12 2.49 30.67 2.22
C ALA A 12 2.22 30.91 0.73
N ASP A 13 1.88 32.15 0.34
CA ASP A 13 1.59 32.51 -1.05
C ASP A 13 2.81 32.35 -1.98
N GLU A 14 3.99 32.73 -1.49
CA GLU A 14 5.25 32.54 -2.21
C GLU A 14 5.65 31.05 -2.28
N ALA A 15 5.41 30.29 -1.22
CA ALA A 15 5.71 28.85 -1.19
C ALA A 15 4.89 28.05 -2.21
N LEU A 16 3.63 28.43 -2.46
CA LEU A 16 2.79 27.78 -3.48
C LEU A 16 3.29 27.98 -4.90
N LYS A 17 4.07 29.05 -5.16
CA LYS A 17 4.66 29.35 -6.47
C LYS A 17 6.03 28.72 -6.67
N HIS A 18 6.51 27.92 -5.71
CA HIS A 18 7.83 27.29 -5.74
C HIS A 18 7.96 26.25 -6.86
N GLU A 19 9.15 26.16 -7.48
CA GLU A 19 9.44 25.30 -8.62
C GLU A 19 9.18 23.81 -8.35
N TYR A 20 9.40 23.37 -7.11
CA TYR A 20 9.06 22.02 -6.63
C TYR A 20 7.71 21.46 -7.10
N PHE A 21 6.66 22.29 -7.21
CA PHE A 21 5.34 21.83 -7.68
C PHE A 21 5.23 21.63 -9.20
N ARG A 22 6.24 22.07 -9.96
CA ARG A 22 6.34 21.97 -11.42
C ARG A 22 7.45 21.03 -11.88
N GLU A 23 8.37 20.67 -10.98
CA GLU A 23 9.43 19.70 -11.24
C GLU A 23 8.85 18.30 -11.47
N SER A 24 9.48 17.54 -12.36
CA SER A 24 9.14 16.13 -12.59
C SER A 24 9.83 15.23 -11.56
N PRO A 25 9.17 14.20 -11.01
CA PRO A 25 7.81 13.77 -11.32
C PRO A 25 6.75 14.61 -10.61
N LEU A 26 5.62 14.83 -11.30
CA LEU A 26 4.47 15.49 -10.70
C LEU A 26 3.85 14.62 -9.59
N PRO A 27 3.10 15.23 -8.66
CA PRO A 27 2.32 14.50 -7.68
C PRO A 27 1.43 13.46 -8.36
N ILE A 28 1.46 12.24 -7.84
CA ILE A 28 0.57 11.17 -8.30
C ILE A 28 -0.84 11.43 -7.77
N GLU A 29 -1.85 11.21 -8.61
CA GLU A 29 -3.25 11.36 -8.22
C GLU A 29 -3.59 10.50 -6.99
N PRO A 30 -4.36 11.01 -6.01
CA PRO A 30 -4.67 10.28 -4.79
C PRO A 30 -5.35 8.93 -5.03
N SER A 31 -6.07 8.76 -6.14
CA SER A 31 -6.71 7.50 -6.54
C SER A 31 -5.73 6.39 -6.90
N MET A 32 -4.48 6.75 -7.24
CA MET A 32 -3.41 5.79 -7.50
C MET A 32 -2.64 5.40 -6.24
N PHE A 33 -2.88 6.08 -5.11
CA PHE A 33 -2.31 5.65 -3.84
C PHE A 33 -2.86 4.27 -3.44
N PRO A 34 -2.05 3.41 -2.82
CA PRO A 34 -2.56 2.17 -2.25
C PRO A 34 -3.61 2.49 -1.17
N THR A 35 -4.72 1.75 -1.17
CA THR A 35 -5.70 1.82 -0.09
C THR A 35 -5.13 1.18 1.18
N TRP A 36 -5.32 1.81 2.32
CA TRP A 36 -5.04 1.23 3.63
C TRP A 36 -6.16 0.24 4.03
N PRO A 37 -5.86 -0.91 4.67
CA PRO A 37 -4.53 -1.46 4.93
C PRO A 37 -3.88 -2.03 3.66
N ALA A 38 -2.56 -1.82 3.54
CA ALA A 38 -1.79 -2.30 2.40
C ALA A 38 -1.89 -3.84 2.29
N LYS A 39 -1.73 -4.40 1.08
CA LYS A 39 -1.77 -5.86 0.83
C LYS A 39 -0.90 -6.70 1.79
N SER A 40 0.18 -6.13 2.31
CA SER A 40 1.08 -6.74 3.30
C SER A 40 0.54 -6.74 4.73
N GLU A 41 -0.37 -5.84 5.05
CA GLU A 41 -1.00 -5.66 6.37
C GLU A 41 -2.26 -6.53 6.53
N GLN A 42 -2.87 -7.07 5.46
CA GLN A 42 -3.83 -8.16 5.64
C GLN A 42 -3.09 -9.37 6.23
N GLN A 43 -3.52 -9.79 7.43
CA GLN A 43 -3.12 -11.08 7.99
C GLN A 43 -3.34 -12.14 6.89
N ARG A 44 -2.29 -12.91 6.57
CA ARG A 44 -2.41 -14.11 5.75
C ARG A 44 -3.28 -15.11 6.50
N VAL A 45 -4.60 -14.95 6.42
CA VAL A 45 -5.54 -15.94 6.94
C VAL A 45 -5.51 -17.11 5.95
N LYS A 46 -4.48 -17.96 6.03
CA LYS A 46 -4.55 -19.30 5.47
C LYS A 46 -5.34 -20.19 6.44
N ARG A 47 -6.63 -19.88 6.62
CA ARG A 47 -7.56 -20.89 7.15
C ARG A 47 -7.95 -21.77 5.97
N GLY A 48 -7.30 -22.94 5.83
CA GLY A 48 -7.76 -23.98 4.91
C GLY A 48 -6.74 -24.57 3.93
N THR A 49 -5.43 -24.52 4.19
CA THR A 49 -4.46 -25.33 3.41
C THR A 49 -4.12 -26.64 4.10
N SER A 50 -5.15 -27.43 4.43
CA SER A 50 -4.98 -28.88 4.51
C SER A 50 -5.90 -29.50 3.47
N PRO A 51 -5.38 -30.20 2.44
CA PRO A 51 -6.23 -30.93 1.52
C PRO A 51 -7.06 -31.96 2.29
N ARG A 52 -8.31 -32.21 1.84
CA ARG A 52 -9.13 -33.27 2.42
C ARG A 52 -8.43 -34.62 2.19
N PRO A 53 -8.35 -35.50 3.21
CA PRO A 53 -7.78 -36.83 3.02
C PRO A 53 -8.62 -37.61 1.98
N PRO A 54 -7.99 -38.40 1.09
CA PRO A 54 -8.70 -39.21 0.11
C PRO A 54 -9.56 -40.27 0.81
N GLU A 55 -10.74 -40.57 0.27
CA GLU A 55 -11.61 -41.68 0.73
C GLU A 55 -10.95 -43.02 0.38
N GLY A 56 -9.98 -43.45 1.18
CA GLY A 56 -9.38 -44.79 1.08
C GLY A 56 -10.22 -45.79 1.87
N GLY A 57 -11.09 -46.56 1.18
CA GLY A 57 -11.88 -47.59 1.85
C GLY A 57 -12.93 -48.36 1.06
N GLN A 58 -12.83 -48.51 -0.27
CA GLN A 58 -13.80 -49.32 -1.03
C GLN A 58 -13.21 -50.52 -1.80
N ASP A 59 -11.89 -50.66 -1.89
CA ASP A 59 -11.26 -51.74 -2.68
C ASP A 59 -10.85 -52.98 -1.85
N PHE A 60 -11.52 -53.27 -0.73
CA PHE A 60 -11.26 -54.49 0.07
C PHE A 60 -12.51 -55.34 0.36
N SER A 61 -13.44 -55.45 -0.58
CA SER A 61 -14.60 -56.35 -0.39
C SER A 61 -14.91 -57.32 -1.54
N GLN A 62 -14.18 -57.34 -2.66
CA GLN A 62 -14.39 -58.39 -3.67
C GLN A 62 -13.23 -58.46 -4.69
N LEU A 63 -12.16 -59.18 -4.32
CA LEU A 63 -11.52 -60.25 -5.11
C LEU A 63 -10.28 -60.79 -4.37
#